data_AF-A0A6S6U1M9-F1
#
_entry.id   AF-A0A6S6U1M9-F1
#
_cell.length_a   1.000
_cell.length_b   1.000
_cell.length_c   1.000
_cell.angle_alpha   90.00
_cell.angle_beta   90.00
_cell.angle_gamma   90.00
#
_symmetry.space_group_name_H-M   'P 1'
#
loop_
_entity.id
_entity.type
_entity.pdbx_description
1 polymer ?
#
loop_
_entity_poly.entity_id
_entity_poly.type
_entity_poly.pdbx_seq_one_letter_code
_entity_poly.pdbx_strand_id
1 'polypeptide(L)'
;MAHYDRAGLHPKSQPSQNLHDIVNGSDFLLTSELSRAIASANFFDKKIDEKNILFNELPIPEIQFPYFKFQAKTWLIVLRLVLFFTNKKNEEIEKGIAYLHKLSNEHKQIVLIGHGGLNYYMQKQLRKEGWKLKGKPSLSNWGVTYLYKA
;
A
#
# COMPACT_ATOMS: atom_id res chain seq x y z
N MET A 1 14.13 2.53 -11.36
CA MET A 1 12.74 2.02 -11.16
C MET A 1 11.94 1.69 -12.45
N ALA A 2 12.04 2.46 -13.54
CA ALA A 2 11.09 2.44 -14.67
C ALA A 2 10.86 1.11 -15.43
N HIS A 3 11.78 0.14 -15.35
CA HIS A 3 11.56 -1.20 -15.94
C HIS A 3 10.69 -2.09 -15.05
N TYR A 4 10.75 -1.92 -13.73
CA TYR A 4 9.94 -2.67 -12.78
C TYR A 4 8.47 -2.25 -12.83
N ASP A 5 8.20 -0.95 -12.98
CA ASP A 5 6.83 -0.41 -13.06
C ASP A 5 6.10 -0.81 -14.37
N ARG A 6 6.85 -1.30 -15.36
CA ARG A 6 6.31 -1.82 -16.64
C ARG A 6 6.04 -3.31 -16.62
N ALA A 7 6.53 -4.04 -15.62
CA ALA A 7 6.28 -5.48 -15.52
C ALA A 7 4.83 -5.72 -15.10
N GLY A 8 4.09 -6.48 -15.92
CA GLY A 8 2.73 -6.91 -15.59
C GLY A 8 2.71 -7.95 -14.47
N LEU A 9 1.52 -8.27 -13.98
CA LEU A 9 1.34 -9.33 -12.98
C LEU A 9 1.74 -10.68 -13.56
N HIS A 10 2.47 -11.46 -12.77
CA HIS A 10 2.84 -12.81 -13.15
C HIS A 10 1.56 -13.69 -13.22
N PRO A 11 1.31 -14.46 -14.31
CA PRO A 11 0.04 -15.19 -14.51
C PRO A 11 -0.33 -16.18 -13.38
N LYS A 12 0.68 -16.71 -12.68
CA LYS A 12 0.51 -17.61 -11.52
C LYS A 12 0.23 -16.89 -10.20
N SER A 13 0.34 -15.57 -10.16
CA SER A 13 0.11 -14.75 -8.97
C SER A 13 -1.36 -14.37 -8.90
N GLN A 14 -2.22 -15.32 -8.54
CA GLN A 14 -3.66 -15.09 -8.45
C GLN A 14 -4.09 -14.79 -7.00
N PRO A 15 -5.01 -13.83 -6.78
CA PRO A 15 -5.63 -13.60 -5.49
C PRO A 15 -6.51 -14.80 -5.10
N SER A 16 -6.75 -15.00 -3.80
CA SER A 16 -7.66 -16.03 -3.33
C SER A 16 -9.12 -15.62 -3.54
N GLN A 17 -10.04 -16.60 -3.60
CA GLN A 17 -11.47 -16.32 -3.77
C GLN A 17 -12.03 -15.39 -2.68
N ASN A 18 -11.59 -15.56 -1.43
CA ASN A 18 -11.96 -14.67 -0.34
C ASN A 18 -11.61 -13.20 -0.66
N LEU A 19 -10.45 -12.95 -1.30
CA LEU A 19 -10.06 -11.61 -1.71
C LEU A 19 -10.98 -11.02 -2.78
N HIS A 20 -11.44 -11.84 -3.72
CA HIS A 20 -12.48 -11.42 -4.67
C HIS A 20 -13.75 -10.99 -3.92
N ASP A 21 -14.22 -11.79 -2.97
CA ASP A 21 -15.46 -11.51 -2.24
C ASP A 21 -15.37 -10.17 -1.46
N ILE A 22 -14.20 -9.89 -0.86
CA ILE A 22 -13.97 -8.65 -0.10
C ILE A 22 -13.92 -7.44 -1.02
N VAL A 23 -13.18 -7.52 -2.13
CA VAL A 23 -12.99 -6.38 -3.04
C VAL A 23 -14.30 -6.12 -3.79
N ASN A 24 -14.94 -7.17 -4.30
CA ASN A 24 -16.21 -7.06 -5.01
C ASN A 24 -17.37 -6.65 -4.11
N GLY A 25 -17.36 -7.04 -2.83
CA GLY A 25 -18.36 -6.63 -1.85
C GLY A 25 -18.13 -5.23 -1.26
N SER A 26 -17.01 -4.56 -1.57
CA SER A 26 -16.71 -3.25 -0.99
C SER A 26 -17.60 -2.13 -1.55
N ASP A 27 -17.92 -1.15 -0.71
CA ASP A 27 -18.67 0.03 -1.13
C ASP A 27 -17.81 0.90 -2.05
N PHE A 28 -16.53 1.08 -1.68
CA PHE A 28 -15.61 1.96 -2.37
C PHE A 28 -14.24 1.31 -2.59
N LEU A 29 -13.80 1.27 -3.85
CA LEU A 29 -12.49 0.75 -4.27
C LEU A 29 -11.55 1.89 -4.67
N LEU A 30 -10.52 2.06 -3.86
CA LEU A 30 -9.47 3.07 -4.00
C LEU A 30 -8.15 2.40 -4.38
N THR A 31 -7.38 3.03 -5.27
CA THR A 31 -6.05 2.54 -5.64
C THR A 31 -5.03 3.68 -5.80
N SER A 32 -3.75 3.32 -5.77
CA SER A 32 -2.68 4.24 -6.16
C SER A 32 -2.68 4.45 -7.68
N GLU A 33 -2.09 5.54 -8.17
CA GLU A 33 -1.99 5.83 -9.60
C GLU A 33 -0.94 4.98 -10.32
N LEU A 34 -0.16 4.20 -9.58
CA LEU A 34 0.89 3.37 -10.15
C LEU A 34 0.27 2.21 -10.95
N SER A 35 0.78 2.03 -12.18
CA SER A 35 0.36 1.01 -13.15
C SER A 35 0.16 -0.38 -12.53
N ARG A 36 1.08 -0.80 -11.67
CA ARG A 36 1.02 -2.11 -10.99
C ARG A 36 -0.16 -2.23 -10.02
N ALA A 37 -0.52 -1.17 -9.31
CA ALA A 37 -1.64 -1.18 -8.38
C ALA A 37 -2.97 -1.19 -9.14
N ILE A 38 -3.07 -0.38 -10.20
CA ILE A 38 -4.22 -0.37 -11.12
C ILE A 38 -4.39 -1.75 -11.78
N ALA A 39 -3.29 -2.38 -12.23
CA ALA A 39 -3.34 -3.73 -12.79
C ALA A 39 -3.84 -4.77 -11.78
N SER A 40 -3.44 -4.67 -10.51
CA SER A 40 -3.98 -5.51 -9.43
C SER A 40 -5.46 -5.25 -9.17
N ALA A 41 -5.89 -3.99 -9.20
CA ALA A 41 -7.29 -3.63 -9.00
C ALA A 41 -8.18 -4.13 -10.14
N ASN A 42 -7.70 -4.07 -11.39
CA ASN A 42 -8.40 -4.59 -12.56
C ASN A 42 -8.49 -6.13 -12.59
N PHE A 43 -7.85 -6.84 -11.67
CA PHE A 43 -8.01 -8.28 -11.53
C PHE A 43 -9.36 -8.65 -10.89
N PHE A 44 -10.03 -7.69 -10.25
CA PHE A 44 -11.33 -7.88 -9.61
C PHE A 44 -12.45 -7.35 -10.50
N ASP A 45 -13.67 -7.84 -10.28
CA ASP A 45 -14.85 -7.46 -11.07
C ASP A 45 -15.40 -6.08 -10.67
N LYS A 46 -14.94 -5.53 -9.53
CA LYS A 46 -15.27 -4.20 -9.04
C LYS A 46 -14.56 -3.12 -9.86
N LYS A 47 -15.32 -2.11 -10.27
CA LYS A 47 -14.75 -0.89 -10.86
C LYS A 47 -13.96 -0.10 -9.82
N ILE A 48 -12.82 0.43 -10.24
CA ILE A 48 -12.05 1.39 -9.46
C ILE A 48 -12.85 2.69 -9.36
N ASP A 49 -13.24 3.06 -8.14
CA ASP A 49 -13.98 4.30 -7.87
C ASP A 49 -13.04 5.51 -7.90
N GLU A 50 -11.82 5.36 -7.38
CA GLU A 50 -10.83 6.44 -7.37
C GLU A 50 -9.39 5.93 -7.49
N LYS A 51 -8.56 6.73 -8.18
CA LYS A 51 -7.09 6.60 -8.22
C LYS A 51 -6.50 7.85 -7.60
N ASN A 52 -5.58 7.69 -6.65
CA ASN A 52 -5.08 8.83 -5.90
C ASN A 52 -3.58 8.72 -5.60
N ILE A 53 -2.84 9.77 -5.99
CA ILE A 53 -1.39 9.89 -5.85
C ILE A 53 -0.91 9.82 -4.40
N LEU A 54 -1.76 10.17 -3.42
CA LEU A 54 -1.44 10.07 -1.99
C LEU A 54 -1.12 8.63 -1.55
N PHE A 55 -1.57 7.64 -2.32
CA PHE A 55 -1.33 6.22 -2.05
C PHE A 55 -0.21 5.62 -2.90
N ASN A 56 0.51 6.43 -3.67
CA ASN A 56 1.66 5.96 -4.46
C ASN A 56 2.79 5.50 -3.53
N GLU A 57 3.50 4.46 -3.96
CA GLU A 57 4.69 4.01 -3.25
C GLU A 57 5.71 5.13 -3.22
N LEU A 58 6.14 5.50 -2.01
CA LEU A 58 7.16 6.52 -1.83
C LEU A 58 8.41 6.13 -2.61
N PRO A 59 8.99 7.05 -3.41
CA PRO A 59 10.18 6.76 -4.15
C PRO A 59 11.29 6.41 -3.16
N ILE A 60 11.84 5.21 -3.28
CA ILE A 60 13.06 4.85 -2.58
C ILE A 60 14.16 5.73 -3.20
N PRO A 61 14.93 6.49 -2.41
CA PRO A 61 16.01 7.29 -2.96
C PRO A 61 16.97 6.36 -3.71
N GLU A 62 17.24 6.68 -4.98
CA GLU A 62 18.19 5.95 -5.80
C GLU A 62 19.61 6.29 -5.33
N ILE A 63 20.05 5.62 -4.26
CA ILE A 63 21.39 5.80 -3.71
C ILE A 63 22.34 4.90 -4.51
N GLN A 64 23.10 5.52 -5.41
CA GLN A 64 24.16 4.83 -6.14
C GLN A 64 25.46 4.95 -5.33
N PHE A 65 25.98 3.82 -4.85
CA PHE A 65 27.34 3.75 -4.30
C PHE A 65 28.29 3.18 -5.36
N PRO A 66 29.01 4.02 -6.12
CA PRO A 66 29.84 3.56 -7.23
C PRO A 66 30.98 2.60 -6.80
N TYR A 67 31.41 2.64 -5.54
CA TYR A 67 32.61 1.92 -5.07
C TYR A 67 32.35 0.87 -3.98
N PHE A 68 31.14 0.81 -3.40
CA PHE A 68 30.85 -0.09 -2.28
C PHE A 68 29.72 -1.06 -2.63
N LYS A 69 30.08 -2.34 -2.79
CA LYS A 69 29.12 -3.44 -2.89
C LYS A 69 28.73 -3.88 -1.48
N PHE A 70 27.61 -3.39 -0.99
CA PHE A 70 27.05 -3.84 0.27
C PHE A 70 26.40 -5.22 0.11
N GLN A 71 26.54 -6.07 1.13
CA GLN A 71 25.71 -7.27 1.25
C GLN A 71 24.24 -6.85 1.39
N ALA A 72 23.32 -7.67 0.88
CA ALA A 72 21.88 -7.38 0.90
C ALA A 72 21.36 -7.03 2.32
N LYS A 73 21.90 -7.67 3.37
CA LYS A 73 21.56 -7.38 4.76
C LYS A 73 21.96 -5.96 5.17
N THR A 74 23.17 -5.53 4.83
CA THR A 74 23.65 -4.17 5.12
C THR A 74 22.84 -3.13 4.34
N TRP A 75 22.48 -3.44 3.10
CA TRP A 75 21.61 -2.58 2.29
C TRP A 75 20.24 -2.38 2.94
N LEU A 76 19.64 -3.44 3.49
CA LEU A 76 18.37 -3.35 4.22
C LEU A 76 18.48 -2.44 5.46
N ILE A 77 19.61 -2.46 6.17
CA ILE A 77 19.83 -1.59 7.33
C ILE A 77 19.95 -0.14 6.89
N VAL A 78 20.77 0.15 5.87
CA VAL A 78 20.93 1.50 5.32
C VAL A 78 19.59 2.07 4.85
N LEU A 79 18.81 1.29 4.10
CA LEU A 79 17.47 1.68 3.66
C LEU A 79 16.53 1.98 4.83
N ARG A 80 16.54 1.15 5.89
CA ARG A 80 15.72 1.40 7.09
C ARG A 80 16.12 2.70 7.80
N LEU A 81 17.41 3.03 7.85
CA LEU A 81 17.88 4.29 8.44
C LEU A 81 17.47 5.48 7.58
N VAL A 82 17.67 5.43 6.27
CA VAL A 82 17.24 6.52 5.36
C VAL A 82 15.73 6.75 5.44
N LEU A 83 14.93 5.67 5.48
CA LEU A 83 13.49 5.75 5.65
C LEU A 83 13.07 6.29 7.03
N PHE A 84 13.90 6.12 8.06
CA PHE A 84 13.64 6.67 9.40
C PHE A 84 13.83 8.19 9.45
N PHE A 85 14.81 8.72 8.72
CA PHE A 85 15.13 10.17 8.70
C PHE A 85 14.34 10.97 7.67
N THR A 86 13.54 10.33 6.82
CA THR A 86 12.78 11.03 5.78
C THR A 86 11.46 11.58 6.34
N ASN A 87 11.45 12.83 6.81
CA ASN A 87 10.26 13.47 7.38
C ASN A 87 9.11 13.70 6.38
N LYS A 88 9.40 13.90 5.09
CA LYS A 88 8.38 14.08 4.03
C LYS A 88 7.35 12.95 3.98
N LYS A 89 7.77 11.76 4.39
CA LYS A 89 6.94 10.56 4.48
C LYS A 89 5.77 10.73 5.44
N ASN A 90 5.97 11.42 6.57
CA ASN A 90 4.93 11.55 7.58
C ASN A 90 3.78 12.44 7.12
N GLU A 91 4.08 13.57 6.46
CA GLU A 91 3.06 14.49 5.96
C GLU A 91 2.15 13.86 4.90
N GLU A 92 2.73 13.11 3.95
CA GLU A 92 1.94 12.42 2.91
C GLU A 92 1.06 11.31 3.50
N ILE A 93 1.58 10.57 4.49
CA ILE A 93 0.82 9.56 5.22
C ILE A 93 -0.33 10.20 6.00
N GLU A 94 -0.09 11.31 6.68
CA GLU A 94 -1.12 12.04 7.43
C GLU A 94 -2.24 12.55 6.51
N LYS A 95 -1.88 13.09 5.33
CA LYS A 95 -2.86 13.48 4.31
C LYS A 95 -3.67 12.29 3.80
N GLY A 96 -3.01 11.16 3.51
CA GLY A 96 -3.68 9.93 3.08
C GLY A 96 -4.63 9.38 4.14
N ILE A 97 -4.25 9.44 5.41
CA ILE A 97 -5.10 9.01 6.53
C ILE A 97 -6.28 9.94 6.73
N ALA A 98 -6.07 11.26 6.69
CA ALA A 98 -7.16 12.23 6.74
C ALA A 98 -8.16 12.00 5.59
N TYR A 99 -7.67 11.64 4.40
CA TYR A 99 -8.51 11.27 3.27
C TYR A 99 -9.32 9.99 3.55
N LEU A 100 -8.69 8.94 4.09
CA LEU A 100 -9.38 7.71 4.47
C LEU A 100 -10.45 7.94 5.56
N HIS A 101 -10.20 8.84 6.52
CA HIS A 101 -11.22 9.23 7.50
C HIS A 101 -12.42 9.89 6.84
N LYS A 102 -12.18 10.82 5.90
CA LYS A 102 -13.26 11.45 5.15
C LYS A 102 -14.11 10.41 4.43
N LEU A 103 -13.47 9.51 3.69
CA LEU A 103 -14.17 8.42 2.99
C LEU A 103 -14.92 7.52 3.97
N SER A 104 -14.38 7.25 5.16
CA SER A 104 -15.03 6.39 6.16
C SER A 104 -16.32 6.96 6.73
N ASN A 105 -16.56 8.26 6.57
CA ASN A 105 -17.84 8.88 6.91
C ASN A 105 -18.89 8.69 5.79
N GLU A 106 -18.45 8.46 4.55
CA GLU A 106 -19.30 8.35 3.36
C GLU A 106 -19.57 6.88 2.99
N HIS A 107 -18.65 5.97 3.31
CA HIS A 107 -18.69 4.56 2.93
C HIS A 107 -18.43 3.63 4.13
N LYS A 108 -19.15 2.50 4.20
CA LYS A 108 -19.00 1.55 5.32
C LYS A 108 -17.81 0.63 5.14
N GLN A 109 -17.53 0.22 3.90
CA GLN A 109 -16.40 -0.63 3.55
C GLN A 109 -15.58 -0.02 2.42
N ILE A 110 -14.37 0.40 2.76
CA ILE A 110 -13.39 0.95 1.81
C ILE A 110 -12.26 -0.06 1.64
N VAL A 111 -11.89 -0.32 0.39
CA VAL A 111 -10.74 -1.14 0.04
C VAL A 111 -9.69 -0.27 -0.64
N LEU A 112 -8.48 -0.27 -0.09
CA LEU A 112 -7.32 0.39 -0.68
C LEU A 112 -6.36 -0.66 -1.26
N ILE A 113 -6.19 -0.66 -2.58
CA ILE A 113 -5.16 -1.46 -3.27
C ILE A 113 -3.95 -0.57 -3.52
N GLY A 114 -2.87 -0.85 -2.78
CA GLY A 114 -1.64 -0.07 -2.79
C GLY A 114 -0.41 -0.89 -2.49
N HIS A 115 0.55 -0.29 -1.80
CA HIS A 115 1.90 -0.84 -1.65
C HIS A 115 2.18 -1.26 -0.22
N GLY A 116 2.82 -2.42 -0.04
CA GLY A 116 3.07 -2.98 1.29
C GLY A 116 3.83 -2.03 2.22
N GLY A 117 4.81 -1.29 1.69
CA GLY A 117 5.54 -0.27 2.43
C GLY A 117 4.62 0.81 2.97
N LEU A 118 3.89 1.52 2.09
CA LEU A 118 3.00 2.61 2.50
C LEU A 118 1.86 2.11 3.41
N ASN A 119 1.24 0.99 3.06
CA ASN A 119 0.15 0.37 3.83
C ASN A 119 0.57 0.05 5.26
N TYR A 120 1.81 -0.43 5.46
CA TYR A 120 2.35 -0.69 6.80
C TYR A 120 2.42 0.57 7.67
N TYR A 121 2.89 1.70 7.11
CA TYR A 121 2.96 2.93 7.89
C TYR A 121 1.57 3.55 8.14
N MET A 122 0.68 3.53 7.13
CA MET A 122 -0.71 3.96 7.30
C MET A 122 -1.42 3.14 8.38
N GLN A 123 -1.28 1.82 8.34
CA GLN A 123 -1.80 0.91 9.38
C GLN A 123 -1.25 1.27 10.76
N LYS A 124 0.07 1.49 10.88
CA LYS A 124 0.69 1.83 12.15
C LYS A 124 0.12 3.13 12.73
N GLN A 125 -0.11 4.13 11.89
CA GLN A 125 -0.65 5.42 12.31
C GLN A 125 -2.14 5.34 12.64
N LEU A 126 -2.96 4.70 11.80
CA LEU A 126 -4.38 4.45 12.09
C LEU A 126 -4.56 3.71 13.42
N ARG A 127 -3.70 2.74 13.74
CA ARG A 127 -3.73 2.05 15.04
C ARG A 127 -3.44 2.97 16.23
N LYS A 128 -2.60 4.00 16.07
CA LYS A 128 -2.39 5.01 17.13
C LYS A 128 -3.63 5.89 17.32
N GLU A 129 -4.40 6.09 16.27
CA GLU A 129 -5.67 6.85 16.27
C GLU A 129 -6.88 6.02 16.74
N GLY A 130 -6.64 4.82 17.28
CA GLY A 130 -7.66 3.97 17.89
C GLY A 130 -8.27 2.92 16.98
N TRP A 131 -7.84 2.80 15.73
CA TRP A 131 -8.28 1.72 14.84
C TRP A 131 -7.77 0.36 15.32
N LYS A 132 -8.63 -0.64 15.30
CA LYS A 132 -8.30 -2.02 15.66
C LYS A 132 -7.96 -2.82 14.42
N LEU A 133 -6.90 -3.61 14.53
CA LEU A 133 -6.46 -4.54 13.50
C LEU A 133 -7.16 -5.89 13.69
N LYS A 134 -7.77 -6.42 12.63
CA LYS A 134 -8.26 -7.81 12.59
C LYS A 134 -7.33 -8.65 11.70
N GLY A 135 -6.78 -9.71 12.29
CA GLY A 135 -5.87 -10.64 11.60
C GLY A 135 -4.39 -10.25 11.69
N LYS A 136 -3.54 -11.02 11.01
CA LYS A 136 -2.09 -10.75 10.92
C LYS A 136 -1.78 -10.00 9.62
N PRO A 137 -0.95 -8.95 9.65
CA PRO A 137 -0.46 -8.32 8.43
C PRO A 137 0.28 -9.37 7.60
N SER A 138 -0.08 -9.50 6.32
CA SER A 138 0.65 -10.37 5.41
C SER A 138 1.66 -9.56 4.61
N LEU A 139 2.85 -10.13 4.43
CA LEU A 139 3.89 -9.63 3.54
C LEU A 139 3.78 -10.24 2.13
N SER A 140 2.72 -11.00 1.84
CA SER A 140 2.47 -11.56 0.52
C SER A 140 1.99 -10.49 -0.47
N ASN A 141 2.18 -10.74 -1.77
CA ASN A 141 1.73 -9.84 -2.85
C ASN A 141 0.21 -9.57 -2.81
N TRP A 142 -0.57 -10.52 -2.30
CA TRP A 142 -2.04 -10.42 -2.12
C TRP A 142 -2.44 -10.33 -0.64
N GLY A 143 -1.57 -9.72 0.18
CA GLY A 143 -1.82 -9.57 1.61
C GLY A 143 -2.95 -8.59 1.90
N VAL A 144 -3.86 -8.98 2.81
CA VAL A 144 -4.97 -8.13 3.26
C VAL A 144 -4.78 -7.74 4.70
N THR A 145 -5.13 -6.50 5.02
CA THR A 145 -5.15 -5.97 6.37
C THR A 145 -6.50 -5.32 6.62
N TYR A 146 -7.20 -5.74 7.67
CA TYR A 146 -8.49 -5.16 8.04
C TYR A 146 -8.31 -4.25 9.24
N LEU A 147 -8.75 -3.01 9.08
CA LEU A 147 -8.84 -2.04 10.16
C LEU A 147 -10.30 -1.67 10.36
N TYR A 148 -10.72 -1.61 11.61
CA TYR A 148 -12.07 -1.20 11.97
C TYR A 148 -12.02 -0.27 13.19
N LYS A 149 -12.96 0.67 13.24
CA LYS A 149 -13.17 1.55 14.39
C LYS A 149 -14.44 1.07 15.09
N ALA A 150 -14.35 0.91 16.41
CA ALA A 150 -15.48 0.53 17.25
C ALA A 150 -16.36 1.74 17.56
#